data_AF-A0AB39YFG4-F1
#
_entry.id   AF-A0AB39YFG4-F1
#
_cell.length_a   1.000
_cell.length_b   1.000
_cell.length_c   1.000
_cell.angle_alpha   90.00
_cell.angle_beta   90.00
_cell.angle_gamma   90.00
#
_symmetry.space_group_name_H-M   'P 1'
#
loop_
_entity.id
_entity.type
_entity.pdbx_description
1 polymer ?
#
loop_
_entity_poly.entity_id
_entity_poly.type
_entity_poly.pdbx_seq_one_letter_code
_entity_poly.pdbx_strand_id
1 'polypeptide(L)'
;MPDALPARKRSTLFDRLRNGQDVPTAAQAAGLEVREVFTAARTDTALALLLAGTDPDEVGATGITDRAEYLRLLALGCTPSLAAQILFDGAGKASHWRRDDPAFARACDAVKDLGAGQPAPVRAPRFTPERRRAFLDHLEAGLSVTAAAAEVGITTAVIYQRRKRDRAFAAAMDAAHHAHPRTPDRTPGADDWEAFFGNLHPGVALRQAALAAGIRPEAVYHRRRADRAFAHRTDQQRTAR
;
A
#
# COMPACT_ATOMS: atom_id res chain seq x y z
N MET A 1 11.63 19.42 -16.72
CA MET A 1 11.14 18.69 -15.53
C MET A 1 11.79 19.35 -14.31
N PRO A 2 11.18 19.41 -13.12
CA PRO A 2 11.92 19.94 -11.97
C PRO A 2 13.03 18.93 -11.65
N ASP A 3 14.28 19.37 -11.77
CA ASP A 3 15.45 18.52 -11.56
C ASP A 3 15.60 18.26 -10.06
N ALA A 4 15.11 17.10 -9.62
CA ALA A 4 15.44 16.59 -8.29
C ALA A 4 16.97 16.47 -8.18
N LEU A 5 17.53 17.03 -7.12
CA LEU A 5 18.97 16.97 -6.90
C LEU A 5 19.42 15.51 -6.80
N PRO A 6 20.57 15.13 -7.40
CA PRO A 6 21.14 13.80 -7.22
C PRO A 6 21.29 13.49 -5.73
N ALA A 7 20.90 12.29 -5.31
CA ALA A 7 20.81 11.90 -3.89
C ALA A 7 22.09 12.21 -3.10
N ARG A 8 23.27 11.97 -3.69
CA ARG A 8 24.57 12.28 -3.07
C ARG A 8 24.76 13.77 -2.83
N LYS A 9 24.50 14.61 -3.83
CA LYS A 9 24.61 16.08 -3.70
C LYS A 9 23.60 16.61 -2.69
N ARG A 10 22.37 16.08 -2.70
CA ARG A 10 21.31 16.40 -1.74
C ARG A 10 21.74 16.09 -0.31
N SER A 11 22.27 14.89 -0.04
CA SER A 11 22.75 14.51 1.29
C SER A 11 23.85 15.46 1.77
N THR A 12 24.86 15.72 0.94
CA THR A 12 25.94 16.64 1.30
C THR A 12 25.41 18.04 1.61
N LEU A 13 24.49 18.57 0.80
CA LEU A 13 23.87 19.87 1.03
C LEU A 13 23.11 19.90 2.37
N PHE A 14 22.30 18.86 2.65
CA PHE A 14 21.52 18.76 3.89
C PHE A 14 22.42 18.74 5.12
N ASP A 15 23.47 17.91 5.10
CA ASP A 15 24.41 17.82 6.21
C ASP A 15 25.09 19.16 6.48
N ARG A 16 25.49 19.90 5.44
CA ARG A 16 26.12 21.22 5.59
C ARG A 16 25.16 22.25 6.18
N LEU A 17 23.92 22.32 5.67
CA LEU A 17 22.92 23.27 6.16
C LEU A 17 22.55 22.99 7.63
N ARG A 18 22.40 21.72 8.02
CA ARG A 18 22.16 21.33 9.42
C ARG A 18 23.27 21.75 10.37
N ASN A 19 24.51 21.76 9.87
CA ASN A 19 25.67 22.23 10.63
C ASN A 19 25.80 23.78 10.63
N GLY A 20 24.78 24.51 10.20
CA GLY A 20 24.72 25.96 10.26
C GLY A 20 25.56 26.67 9.19
N GLN A 21 26.01 25.97 8.15
CA GLN A 21 26.68 26.63 7.03
C GLN A 21 25.70 27.48 6.22
N ASP A 22 26.19 28.62 5.72
CA ASP A 22 25.43 29.44 4.78
C ASP A 22 25.19 28.71 3.45
N VAL A 23 24.12 29.10 2.75
CA VAL A 23 23.67 28.44 1.51
C VAL A 23 24.74 28.44 0.42
N PRO A 24 25.45 29.55 0.12
CA PRO A 24 26.58 29.53 -0.82
C PRO A 24 27.66 28.49 -0.48
N THR A 25 28.13 28.47 0.77
CA THR A 25 29.17 27.53 1.22
C THR A 25 28.69 26.08 1.12
N ALA A 26 27.46 25.81 1.56
CA ALA A 26 26.86 24.47 1.51
C ALA A 26 26.64 23.98 0.06
N ALA A 27 26.19 24.86 -0.83
CA ALA A 27 25.99 24.56 -2.25
C ALA A 27 27.32 24.22 -2.95
N GLN A 28 28.35 25.04 -2.73
CA GLN A 28 29.68 24.81 -3.27
C GLN A 28 30.25 23.47 -2.80
N ALA A 29 30.10 23.14 -1.51
CA ALA A 29 30.55 21.86 -0.95
C ALA A 29 29.82 20.64 -1.56
N ALA A 30 28.56 20.82 -1.98
CA ALA A 30 27.78 19.81 -2.68
C ALA A 30 28.03 19.77 -4.20
N GLY A 31 28.89 20.65 -4.74
CA GLY A 31 29.13 20.80 -6.17
C GLY A 31 27.88 21.26 -6.91
N LEU A 32 27.17 22.23 -6.33
CA LEU A 32 25.95 22.84 -6.85
C LEU A 32 26.11 24.35 -6.94
N GLU A 33 25.45 24.95 -7.92
CA GLU A 33 25.22 26.39 -7.95
C GLU A 33 24.10 26.77 -6.98
N VAL A 34 24.20 27.95 -6.36
CA VAL A 34 23.17 28.46 -5.43
C VAL A 34 21.78 28.50 -6.09
N ARG A 35 21.73 28.82 -7.39
CA ARG A 35 20.49 28.83 -8.16
C ARG A 35 19.85 27.44 -8.29
N GLU A 36 20.65 26.38 -8.39
CA GLU A 36 20.15 25.00 -8.43
C GLU A 36 19.50 24.62 -7.11
N VAL A 37 20.09 25.03 -5.98
CA VAL A 37 19.53 24.81 -4.64
C VAL A 37 18.14 25.43 -4.51
N PHE A 38 17.99 26.72 -4.85
CA PHE A 38 16.69 27.40 -4.79
C PHE A 38 15.68 26.86 -5.80
N THR A 39 16.14 26.36 -6.95
CA THR A 39 15.25 25.73 -7.94
C THR A 39 14.71 24.40 -7.41
N ALA A 40 15.56 23.57 -6.81
CA ALA A 40 15.18 22.31 -6.20
C ALA A 40 14.24 22.50 -5.00
N ALA A 41 14.48 23.52 -4.17
CA ALA A 41 13.65 23.86 -3.01
C ALA A 41 12.18 24.14 -3.37
N ARG A 42 11.86 24.47 -4.63
CA ARG A 42 10.47 24.64 -5.08
C ARG A 42 9.64 23.36 -5.02
N THR A 43 10.29 22.19 -5.05
CA THR A 43 9.63 20.89 -5.08
C THR A 43 10.10 19.94 -3.99
N ASP A 44 11.18 20.29 -3.26
CA ASP A 44 11.69 19.55 -2.12
C ASP A 44 11.37 20.32 -0.82
N THR A 45 10.24 20.01 -0.19
CA THR A 45 9.77 20.72 1.01
C THR A 45 10.74 20.57 2.19
N ALA A 46 11.44 19.44 2.30
CA ALA A 46 12.45 19.24 3.34
C ALA A 46 13.64 20.19 3.16
N LEU A 47 14.07 20.40 1.90
CA LEU A 47 15.10 21.40 1.59
C LEU A 47 14.60 22.81 1.88
N ALA A 48 13.35 23.13 1.54
CA ALA A 48 12.77 24.44 1.85
C ALA A 48 12.75 24.73 3.36
N LEU A 49 12.45 23.73 4.20
CA LEU A 49 12.52 23.85 5.65
C LEU A 49 13.94 24.12 6.14
N LEU A 50 14.94 23.38 5.63
CA LEU A 50 16.34 23.62 5.99
C LEU A 50 16.80 25.04 5.63
N LEU A 51 16.41 25.53 4.46
CA LEU A 51 16.72 26.90 4.04
C LEU A 51 16.03 27.95 4.92
N ALA A 52 14.88 27.61 5.52
CA ALA A 52 14.19 28.43 6.50
C ALA A 52 14.76 28.27 7.94
N GLY A 53 15.78 27.44 8.11
CA GLY A 53 16.43 27.19 9.40
C GLY A 53 15.71 26.18 10.30
N THR A 54 14.82 25.35 9.75
CA THR A 54 14.13 24.28 10.47
C THR A 54 14.65 22.92 9.98
N ASP A 55 15.09 22.05 10.89
CA ASP A 55 15.47 20.69 10.50
C ASP A 55 14.21 19.86 10.17
N PRO A 56 14.09 19.28 8.97
CA PRO A 56 12.96 18.43 8.60
C PRO A 56 12.82 17.18 9.47
N ASP A 57 13.88 16.76 10.19
CA ASP A 57 13.85 15.60 11.08
C ASP A 57 13.50 15.96 12.54
N GLU A 58 13.31 17.25 12.87
CA GLU A 58 12.86 17.67 14.20
C GLU A 58 11.43 17.20 14.51
N VAL A 59 11.16 16.97 15.79
CA VAL A 59 9.84 16.53 16.27
C VAL A 59 8.79 17.58 15.90
N GLY A 60 7.85 17.21 15.02
CA GLY A 60 6.80 18.09 14.52
C GLY A 60 7.03 18.64 13.11
N ALA A 61 8.28 18.66 12.63
CA ALA A 61 8.62 19.09 11.27
C ALA A 61 8.03 18.15 10.21
N THR A 62 7.93 16.85 10.51
CA THR A 62 7.18 15.89 9.68
C THR A 62 5.71 16.32 9.51
N GLY A 63 5.06 16.74 10.59
CA GLY A 63 3.66 17.18 10.53
C GLY A 63 3.45 18.49 9.77
N ILE A 64 4.46 19.36 9.73
CA ILE A 64 4.46 20.58 8.91
C ILE A 64 4.67 20.22 7.45
N THR A 65 5.66 19.38 7.16
CA THR A 65 5.96 18.87 5.81
C THR A 65 4.73 18.22 5.21
N ASP A 66 4.10 17.30 5.94
CA ASP A 66 2.92 16.60 5.46
C ASP A 66 1.74 17.56 5.17
N ARG A 67 1.53 18.58 6.01
CA ARG A 67 0.48 19.58 5.80
C ARG A 67 0.76 20.47 4.58
N ALA A 68 2.02 20.87 4.39
CA ALA A 68 2.45 21.66 3.24
C ALA A 68 2.29 20.87 1.93
N GLU A 69 2.74 19.62 1.90
CA GLU A 69 2.56 18.73 0.75
C GLU A 69 1.08 18.44 0.47
N TYR A 70 0.27 18.29 1.52
CA TYR A 70 -1.17 18.11 1.35
C TYR A 70 -1.82 19.32 0.67
N LEU A 71 -1.51 20.55 1.11
CA LEU A 71 -1.98 21.77 0.46
C LEU A 71 -1.49 21.89 -0.98
N ARG A 72 -0.22 21.54 -1.25
CA ARG A 72 0.34 21.51 -2.60
C ARG A 72 -0.45 20.56 -3.51
N LEU A 73 -0.74 19.35 -3.05
CA LEU A 73 -1.52 18.37 -3.82
C LEU A 73 -2.94 18.88 -4.11
N LEU A 74 -3.60 19.54 -3.14
CA LEU A 74 -4.88 20.18 -3.38
C LEU A 74 -4.79 21.28 -4.45
N ALA A 75 -3.75 22.11 -4.41
CA ALA A 75 -3.52 23.18 -5.38
C ALA A 75 -3.27 22.64 -6.80
N LEU A 76 -2.69 21.44 -6.90
CA LEU A 76 -2.51 20.70 -8.16
C LEU A 76 -3.79 19.97 -8.62
N GLY A 77 -4.92 20.17 -7.94
CA GLY A 77 -6.22 19.62 -8.30
C GLY A 77 -6.50 18.23 -7.73
N CYS A 78 -5.62 17.64 -6.92
CA CYS A 78 -5.92 16.36 -6.28
C CYS A 78 -7.13 16.50 -5.36
N THR A 79 -8.00 15.48 -5.35
CA THR A 79 -9.07 15.41 -4.35
C THR A 79 -8.46 15.20 -2.96
N PRO A 80 -9.14 15.63 -1.87
CA PRO A 80 -8.68 15.36 -0.50
C PRO A 80 -8.33 13.89 -0.24
N SER A 81 -9.13 12.97 -0.77
CA SER A 81 -8.90 11.53 -0.64
C SER A 81 -7.65 11.08 -1.40
N LEU A 82 -7.43 11.58 -2.62
CA LEU A 82 -6.23 11.26 -3.39
C LEU A 82 -4.96 11.82 -2.74
N ALA A 83 -5.01 13.05 -2.25
CA ALA A 83 -3.88 13.67 -1.54
C ALA A 83 -3.52 12.87 -0.27
N ALA A 84 -4.53 12.44 0.50
CA ALA A 84 -4.30 11.57 1.67
C ALA A 84 -3.77 10.19 1.29
N GLN A 85 -4.20 9.64 0.14
CA GLN A 85 -3.69 8.37 -0.37
C GLN A 85 -2.21 8.47 -0.77
N ILE A 86 -1.80 9.57 -1.43
CA ILE A 86 -0.43 9.80 -1.85
C ILE A 86 0.52 9.95 -0.65
N LEU A 87 0.10 10.67 0.39
CA LEU A 87 0.98 11.00 1.52
C LEU A 87 0.98 9.96 2.64
N PHE A 88 -0.13 9.25 2.85
CA PHE A 88 -0.32 8.42 4.05
C PHE A 88 -0.80 7.01 3.76
N ASP A 89 -0.67 6.54 2.52
CA ASP A 89 -1.22 5.26 2.06
C ASP A 89 -2.72 5.06 2.39
N GLY A 90 -3.47 6.16 2.48
CA GLY A 90 -4.91 6.16 2.76
C GLY A 90 -5.26 6.19 4.25
N ALA A 91 -4.28 6.31 5.16
CA ALA A 91 -4.56 6.55 6.58
C ALA A 91 -5.21 7.93 6.75
N GLY A 92 -6.37 7.98 7.42
CA GLY A 92 -7.26 9.16 7.53
C GLY A 92 -6.74 10.38 8.32
N LYS A 93 -5.42 10.62 8.35
CA LYS A 93 -4.76 11.69 9.10
C LYS A 93 -5.25 13.09 8.70
N ALA A 94 -5.47 13.34 7.41
CA ALA A 94 -5.87 14.65 6.91
C ALA A 94 -7.25 15.13 7.44
N SER A 95 -8.18 14.21 7.67
CA SER A 95 -9.50 14.55 8.22
C SER A 95 -9.43 15.01 9.67
N HIS A 96 -8.51 14.46 10.47
CA HIS A 96 -8.29 14.90 11.85
C HIS A 96 -7.64 16.28 11.87
N TRP A 97 -6.65 16.56 11.03
CA TRP A 97 -6.04 17.90 10.97
C TRP A 97 -7.04 19.00 10.67
N ARG A 98 -7.95 18.79 9.73
CA ARG A 98 -9.00 19.77 9.43
C ARG A 98 -9.98 19.97 10.58
N ARG A 99 -10.17 18.98 11.44
CA ARG A 99 -11.03 19.10 12.64
C ARG A 99 -10.32 19.82 13.77
N ASP A 100 -9.06 19.45 14.00
CA ASP A 100 -8.30 19.86 15.18
C ASP A 100 -7.58 21.22 14.95
N ASP A 101 -7.36 21.61 13.69
CA ASP A 101 -6.74 22.86 13.29
C ASP A 101 -7.64 23.67 12.33
N PRO A 102 -8.44 24.62 12.86
CA PRO A 102 -9.32 25.48 12.06
C PRO A 102 -8.57 26.37 11.05
N ALA A 103 -7.31 26.74 11.31
CA ALA A 103 -6.55 27.56 10.37
C ALA A 103 -6.14 26.73 9.15
N PHE A 104 -5.69 25.50 9.38
CA PHE A 104 -5.40 24.55 8.31
C PHE A 104 -6.64 24.20 7.48
N ALA A 105 -7.81 24.06 8.13
CA ALA A 105 -9.07 23.85 7.44
C ALA A 105 -9.39 24.99 6.46
N ARG A 106 -9.29 26.25 6.90
CA ARG A 106 -9.48 27.43 6.04
C ARG A 106 -8.49 27.47 4.88
N ALA A 107 -7.22 27.14 5.13
CA ALA A 107 -6.20 27.09 4.07
C ALA A 107 -6.55 26.03 3.01
N CYS A 108 -7.01 24.85 3.42
CA CYS A 108 -7.45 23.82 2.48
C CYS A 108 -8.62 24.28 1.60
N ASP A 109 -9.55 25.04 2.18
CA ASP A 109 -10.74 25.52 1.45
C ASP A 109 -10.36 26.63 0.47
N ALA A 110 -9.53 27.60 0.89
CA ALA A 110 -8.99 28.63 0.02
C ALA A 110 -8.20 28.05 -1.18
N VAL A 111 -7.39 27.01 -0.96
CA VAL A 111 -6.66 26.32 -2.03
C VAL A 111 -7.60 25.62 -3.02
N LYS A 112 -8.68 25.00 -2.52
CA LYS A 112 -9.70 24.41 -3.40
C LYS A 112 -10.42 25.46 -4.23
N ASP A 113 -10.74 26.60 -3.63
CA ASP A 113 -11.41 27.70 -4.32
C ASP A 113 -10.53 28.27 -5.45
N LEU A 114 -9.21 28.39 -5.22
CA LEU A 114 -8.24 28.72 -6.27
C LEU A 114 -8.25 27.70 -7.43
N GLY A 115 -8.41 26.41 -7.10
CA GLY A 115 -8.49 25.32 -8.07
C GLY A 115 -9.86 25.14 -8.74
N ALA A 116 -10.92 25.79 -8.25
CA ALA A 116 -12.31 25.57 -8.71
C ALA A 116 -12.55 25.97 -10.19
N GLY A 117 -11.67 26.79 -10.76
CA GLY A 117 -11.68 27.14 -12.19
C GLY A 117 -10.92 26.16 -13.08
N GLN A 118 -10.19 25.19 -12.52
CA GLN A 118 -9.49 24.18 -13.31
C GLN A 118 -10.42 22.98 -13.60
N PRO A 119 -10.41 22.44 -14.83
CA PRO A 119 -11.14 21.22 -15.12
C PRO A 119 -10.67 20.13 -14.16
N ALA A 120 -11.62 19.48 -13.48
CA ALA A 120 -11.32 18.41 -12.55
C ALA A 120 -10.36 17.40 -13.22
N PRO A 121 -9.28 16.97 -12.55
CA PRO A 121 -8.38 16.00 -13.14
C PRO A 121 -9.18 14.77 -13.55
N VAL A 122 -8.83 14.21 -14.71
CA VAL A 122 -9.44 12.99 -15.25
C VAL A 122 -9.45 11.96 -14.12
N ARG A 123 -10.64 11.66 -13.59
CA ARG A 123 -10.80 10.78 -12.42
C ARG A 123 -9.99 9.51 -12.65
N ALA A 124 -9.33 9.03 -11.59
CA ALA A 124 -8.63 7.76 -11.60
C ALA A 124 -9.46 6.70 -12.35
N PRO A 125 -8.84 5.95 -13.27
CA PRO A 125 -9.54 5.13 -14.24
C PRO A 125 -10.54 4.21 -13.54
N ARG A 126 -11.82 4.38 -13.91
CA ARG A 126 -12.93 3.60 -13.36
C ARG A 126 -12.66 2.12 -13.56
N PHE A 127 -13.31 1.26 -12.76
CA PHE A 127 -13.36 -0.18 -13.06
C PHE A 127 -14.19 -0.41 -14.33
N THR A 128 -13.58 -0.12 -15.48
CA THR A 128 -14.21 -0.18 -16.79
C THR A 128 -14.52 -1.63 -17.16
N PRO A 129 -15.39 -1.87 -18.14
CA PRO A 129 -15.65 -3.23 -18.64
C PRO A 129 -14.36 -3.96 -19.07
N GLU A 130 -13.40 -3.26 -19.66
CA GLU A 130 -12.12 -3.84 -20.11
C GLU A 130 -11.26 -4.29 -18.94
N ARG A 131 -11.13 -3.44 -17.91
CA ARG A 131 -10.41 -3.80 -16.68
C ARG A 131 -11.11 -4.91 -15.90
N ARG A 132 -12.43 -4.98 -15.96
CA ARG A 132 -13.21 -6.08 -15.37
C ARG A 132 -12.90 -7.40 -16.06
N ARG A 133 -12.88 -7.41 -17.39
CA ARG A 133 -12.51 -8.60 -18.16
C ARG A 133 -11.09 -9.04 -17.81
N ALA A 134 -10.12 -8.14 -17.90
CA ALA A 134 -8.72 -8.45 -17.55
C ALA A 134 -8.58 -8.98 -16.10
N PHE A 135 -9.31 -8.40 -15.15
CA PHE A 135 -9.31 -8.87 -13.76
C PHE A 135 -9.83 -10.32 -13.63
N LEU A 136 -10.93 -10.64 -14.32
CA LEU A 136 -11.49 -11.99 -14.34
C LEU A 136 -10.56 -12.96 -15.06
N ASP A 137 -9.92 -12.56 -16.16
CA ASP A 137 -8.93 -13.36 -16.88
C ASP A 137 -7.74 -13.70 -15.96
N HIS A 138 -7.25 -12.74 -15.17
CA HIS A 138 -6.19 -12.98 -14.18
C HIS A 138 -6.63 -13.91 -13.04
N LEU A 139 -7.88 -13.79 -12.58
CA LEU A 139 -8.43 -14.72 -11.59
C LEU A 139 -8.58 -16.14 -12.16
N GLU A 140 -9.06 -16.27 -13.38
CA GLU A 140 -9.12 -17.55 -14.09
C GLU A 140 -7.74 -18.14 -14.32
N ALA A 141 -6.71 -17.32 -14.56
CA ALA A 141 -5.32 -17.75 -14.63
C ALA A 141 -4.72 -18.14 -13.25
N GLY A 142 -5.51 -18.10 -12.19
CA GLY A 142 -5.14 -18.57 -10.87
C GLY A 142 -4.46 -17.53 -9.99
N LEU A 143 -4.44 -16.24 -10.34
CA LEU A 143 -3.92 -15.20 -9.44
C LEU A 143 -4.78 -15.08 -8.17
N SER A 144 -4.22 -14.51 -7.11
CA SER A 144 -5.03 -14.14 -5.95
C SER A 144 -5.84 -12.88 -6.28
N VAL A 145 -6.95 -12.65 -5.58
CA VAL A 145 -7.76 -11.42 -5.76
C VAL A 145 -6.90 -10.16 -5.61
N THR A 146 -5.96 -10.16 -4.66
CA THR A 146 -5.04 -9.04 -4.44
C THR A 146 -4.07 -8.86 -5.62
N ALA A 147 -3.48 -9.95 -6.12
CA ALA A 147 -2.55 -9.89 -7.25
C ALA A 147 -3.29 -9.47 -8.54
N ALA A 148 -4.43 -10.09 -8.84
CA ALA A 148 -5.25 -9.74 -10.00
C ALA A 148 -5.73 -8.27 -9.95
N ALA A 149 -6.05 -7.74 -8.77
CA ALA A 149 -6.43 -6.35 -8.60
C ALA A 149 -5.25 -5.39 -8.87
N ALA A 150 -4.04 -5.75 -8.42
CA ALA A 150 -2.82 -4.99 -8.68
C ALA A 150 -2.49 -4.93 -10.17
N GLU A 151 -2.59 -6.05 -10.90
CA GLU A 151 -2.34 -6.12 -12.35
C GLU A 151 -3.23 -5.17 -13.16
N VAL A 152 -4.51 -5.01 -12.76
CA VAL A 152 -5.44 -4.08 -13.43
C VAL A 152 -5.42 -2.66 -12.87
N GLY A 153 -4.51 -2.39 -11.92
CA GLY A 153 -4.34 -1.08 -11.28
C GLY A 153 -5.58 -0.63 -10.48
N ILE A 154 -6.19 -1.54 -9.72
CA ILE A 154 -7.38 -1.28 -8.90
C ILE A 154 -7.18 -1.83 -7.49
N THR A 155 -7.76 -1.16 -6.48
CA THR A 155 -7.71 -1.64 -5.10
C THR A 155 -8.71 -2.77 -4.86
N THR A 156 -8.36 -3.70 -3.97
CA THR A 156 -9.26 -4.79 -3.54
C THR A 156 -10.60 -4.26 -2.98
N ALA A 157 -10.60 -3.10 -2.33
CA ALA A 157 -11.82 -2.45 -1.84
C ALA A 157 -12.82 -2.14 -2.97
N VAL A 158 -12.34 -1.65 -4.12
CA VAL A 158 -13.20 -1.38 -5.29
C VAL A 158 -13.81 -2.67 -5.83
N ILE A 159 -13.04 -3.76 -5.87
CA ILE A 159 -13.51 -5.08 -6.29
C ILE A 159 -14.62 -5.59 -5.37
N TYR A 160 -14.41 -5.58 -4.04
CA TYR A 160 -15.43 -6.04 -3.08
C TYR A 160 -16.67 -5.14 -3.07
N GLN A 161 -16.51 -3.83 -3.19
CA GLN A 161 -17.63 -2.90 -3.30
C GLN A 161 -18.44 -3.19 -4.58
N ARG A 162 -17.78 -3.53 -5.69
CA ARG A 162 -18.46 -3.93 -6.92
C ARG A 162 -19.16 -5.28 -6.77
N ARG A 163 -18.51 -6.28 -6.21
CA ARG A 163 -19.08 -7.61 -5.91
C ARG A 163 -20.37 -7.50 -5.10
N LYS A 164 -20.41 -6.59 -4.11
CA LYS A 164 -21.62 -6.33 -3.31
C LYS A 164 -22.78 -5.74 -4.13
N ARG A 165 -22.50 -4.92 -5.14
CA ARG A 165 -23.50 -4.16 -5.92
C ARG A 165 -23.94 -4.84 -7.21
N ASP A 166 -23.12 -5.74 -7.74
CA ASP A 166 -23.28 -6.33 -9.08
C ASP A 166 -23.27 -7.86 -8.96
N ARG A 167 -24.47 -8.46 -8.92
CA ARG A 167 -24.65 -9.91 -8.75
C ARG A 167 -24.02 -10.72 -9.89
N ALA A 168 -24.08 -10.22 -11.12
CA ALA A 168 -23.48 -10.89 -12.27
C ALA A 168 -21.95 -10.92 -12.15
N PHE A 169 -21.35 -9.81 -11.73
CA PHE A 169 -19.92 -9.77 -11.43
C PHE A 169 -19.52 -10.69 -10.28
N ALA A 170 -20.34 -10.78 -9.22
CA ALA A 170 -20.09 -11.72 -8.13
C ALA A 170 -20.07 -13.17 -8.61
N ALA A 171 -21.06 -13.58 -9.42
CA ALA A 171 -21.11 -14.93 -9.99
C ALA A 171 -19.90 -15.21 -10.90
N ALA A 172 -19.49 -14.25 -11.74
CA ALA A 172 -18.32 -14.40 -12.59
C ALA A 172 -17.01 -14.53 -11.80
N MET A 173 -16.87 -13.77 -10.71
CA MET A 173 -15.71 -13.86 -9.82
C MET A 173 -15.66 -15.20 -9.09
N ASP A 174 -16.80 -15.70 -8.63
CA ASP A 174 -16.90 -17.01 -7.99
C ASP A 174 -16.55 -18.12 -8.99
N ALA A 175 -17.09 -18.07 -10.22
CA ALA A 175 -16.76 -18.99 -11.29
C ALA A 175 -15.26 -18.99 -11.63
N ALA A 176 -14.65 -17.81 -11.81
CA ALA A 176 -13.23 -17.67 -12.07
C ALA A 176 -12.36 -18.25 -10.93
N HIS A 177 -12.77 -18.03 -9.68
CA HIS A 177 -12.08 -18.57 -8.51
C HIS A 177 -12.23 -20.10 -8.39
N HIS A 178 -13.31 -20.67 -8.92
CA HIS A 178 -13.56 -22.11 -8.95
C HIS A 178 -12.92 -22.81 -10.17
N ALA A 179 -12.63 -22.09 -11.26
CA ALA A 179 -11.98 -22.64 -12.46
C ALA A 179 -10.55 -23.14 -12.20
N HIS A 180 -9.85 -22.54 -11.23
CA HIS A 180 -8.55 -23.02 -10.73
C HIS A 180 -8.58 -23.19 -9.21
N PRO A 181 -9.10 -24.32 -8.69
CA PRO A 181 -8.94 -24.66 -7.30
C PRO A 181 -7.43 -24.84 -7.04
N ARG A 182 -6.83 -23.94 -6.25
CA ARG A 182 -5.43 -24.06 -5.77
C ARG A 182 -5.17 -25.38 -5.01
N THR A 183 -6.22 -26.10 -4.66
CA THR A 183 -6.21 -27.45 -4.10
C THR A 183 -7.53 -28.10 -4.51
N PRO A 184 -7.53 -29.29 -5.13
CA PRO A 184 -8.76 -29.91 -5.60
C PRO A 184 -9.75 -30.14 -4.45
N ASP A 185 -11.04 -29.95 -4.74
CA ASP A 185 -12.14 -30.19 -3.80
C ASP A 185 -12.46 -31.69 -3.69
N ARG A 186 -11.43 -32.48 -3.37
CA ARG A 186 -11.54 -33.92 -3.14
C ARG A 186 -11.36 -34.20 -1.66
N THR A 187 -12.20 -35.08 -1.12
CA THR A 187 -12.04 -35.58 0.25
C THR A 187 -10.69 -36.30 0.37
N PRO A 188 -9.79 -35.89 1.30
CA PRO A 188 -8.46 -36.49 1.36
C PRO A 188 -8.54 -37.96 1.79
N GLY A 189 -7.90 -38.83 1.02
CA GLY A 189 -7.78 -40.27 1.26
C GLY A 189 -6.73 -40.60 2.31
N ALA A 190 -6.61 -41.88 2.66
CA ALA A 190 -5.64 -42.34 3.66
C ALA A 190 -4.19 -41.94 3.31
N ASP A 191 -3.81 -42.05 2.03
CA ASP A 191 -2.47 -41.70 1.54
C ASP A 191 -2.15 -40.21 1.69
N ASP A 192 -3.16 -39.33 1.50
CA ASP A 192 -3.00 -37.89 1.69
C ASP A 192 -2.69 -37.57 3.16
N TRP A 193 -3.36 -38.27 4.10
CA TRP A 193 -3.14 -38.08 5.53
C TRP A 193 -1.79 -38.62 6.00
N GLU A 194 -1.32 -39.72 5.42
CA GLU A 194 0.06 -40.21 5.65
C GLU A 194 1.09 -39.21 5.11
N ALA A 195 0.90 -38.67 3.90
CA ALA A 195 1.75 -37.61 3.36
C ALA A 195 1.73 -36.34 4.23
N PHE A 196 0.57 -35.95 4.76
CA PHE A 196 0.44 -34.83 5.70
C PHE A 196 1.26 -35.05 6.97
N PHE A 197 1.17 -36.24 7.57
CA PHE A 197 1.94 -36.56 8.78
C PHE A 197 3.44 -36.75 8.51
N GLY A 198 3.83 -37.16 7.30
CA GLY A 198 5.23 -37.20 6.86
C GLY A 198 5.85 -35.80 6.72
N ASN A 199 5.04 -34.81 6.31
CA ASN A 199 5.44 -33.41 6.22
C ASN A 199 5.29 -32.62 7.54
N LEU A 200 4.69 -33.23 8.57
CA LEU A 200 4.45 -32.59 9.86
C LEU A 200 5.56 -32.92 10.85
N HIS A 201 6.46 -31.97 11.07
CA HIS A 201 7.56 -32.07 12.03
C HIS A 201 7.68 -30.81 12.90
N PRO A 202 8.48 -30.83 13.97
CA PRO A 202 8.66 -29.67 14.85
C PRO A 202 9.06 -28.42 14.05
N GLY A 203 8.40 -27.31 14.37
CA GLY A 203 8.60 -26.02 13.67
C GLY A 203 7.76 -25.81 12.40
N VAL A 204 7.13 -26.85 11.84
CA VAL A 204 6.26 -26.69 10.65
C VAL A 204 4.83 -26.35 11.05
N ALA A 205 4.27 -25.35 10.38
CA ALA A 205 2.88 -24.98 10.55
C ALA A 205 1.96 -26.03 9.90
N LEU A 206 0.83 -26.36 10.55
CA LEU A 206 -0.19 -27.28 10.02
C LEU A 206 -0.62 -26.92 8.59
N ARG A 207 -0.69 -25.61 8.28
CA ARG A 207 -1.02 -25.10 6.96
C ARG A 207 0.03 -25.49 5.90
N GLN A 208 1.31 -25.43 6.24
CA GLN A 208 2.40 -25.79 5.31
C GLN A 208 2.42 -27.30 5.04
N ALA A 209 2.31 -28.11 6.09
CA ALA A 209 2.22 -29.57 5.95
C ALA A 209 0.99 -30.00 5.13
N ALA A 210 -0.15 -29.33 5.34
CA ALA A 210 -1.37 -29.59 4.56
C ALA A 210 -1.16 -29.29 3.06
N LEU A 211 -0.57 -28.14 2.74
CA LEU A 211 -0.31 -27.76 1.34
C LEU A 211 0.71 -28.69 0.68
N ALA A 212 1.75 -29.13 1.40
CA ALA A 212 2.75 -30.08 0.90
C ALA A 212 2.14 -31.46 0.58
N ALA A 213 1.11 -31.86 1.34
CA ALA A 213 0.35 -33.09 1.11
C ALA A 213 -0.83 -32.93 0.13
N GLY A 214 -0.98 -31.76 -0.50
CA GLY A 214 -2.12 -31.50 -1.39
C GLY A 214 -3.48 -31.44 -0.68
N ILE A 215 -3.49 -31.28 0.65
CA ILE A 215 -4.70 -31.17 1.48
C ILE A 215 -5.04 -29.70 1.72
N ARG A 216 -6.35 -29.38 1.66
CA ARG A 216 -6.86 -28.08 2.08
C ARG A 216 -6.62 -27.86 3.58
N PRO A 217 -5.98 -26.76 4.01
CA PRO A 217 -5.77 -26.50 5.44
C PRO A 217 -7.06 -26.56 6.28
N GLU A 218 -8.18 -26.14 5.70
CA GLU A 218 -9.51 -26.21 6.32
C GLU A 218 -9.93 -27.65 6.64
N ALA A 219 -9.63 -28.62 5.77
CA ALA A 219 -9.92 -30.03 6.01
C ALA A 219 -9.15 -30.57 7.23
N VAL A 220 -7.92 -30.11 7.45
CA VAL A 220 -7.12 -30.42 8.64
C VAL A 220 -7.78 -29.84 9.89
N TYR A 221 -8.22 -28.58 9.85
CA TYR A 221 -8.89 -27.95 10.98
C TYR A 221 -10.24 -28.60 11.31
N HIS A 222 -11.03 -28.94 10.30
CA HIS A 222 -12.30 -29.65 10.47
C HIS A 222 -12.07 -31.04 11.07
N ARG A 223 -11.10 -31.80 10.55
CA ARG A 223 -10.78 -33.13 11.08
C ARG A 223 -10.24 -33.07 12.51
N ARG A 224 -9.33 -32.14 12.84
CA ARG A 224 -8.87 -31.94 14.23
C ARG A 224 -10.01 -31.60 15.19
N ARG A 225 -11.05 -30.91 14.72
CA ARG A 225 -12.23 -30.60 15.55
C ARG A 225 -13.16 -31.81 15.72
N ALA A 226 -13.26 -32.67 14.71
CA ALA A 226 -14.14 -33.84 14.71
C ALA A 226 -13.51 -35.09 15.33
N ASP A 227 -12.18 -35.23 15.26
CA ASP A 227 -11.42 -36.41 15.67
C ASP A 227 -10.34 -36.02 16.69
N ARG A 228 -10.59 -36.38 17.95
CA ARG A 228 -9.71 -36.08 19.08
C ARG A 228 -8.38 -36.85 19.01
N ALA A 229 -8.38 -38.06 18.45
CA ALA A 229 -7.16 -38.85 18.28
C ALA A 229 -6.28 -38.22 17.20
N PHE A 230 -6.88 -37.73 16.11
CA PHE A 230 -6.19 -36.97 15.08
C PHE A 230 -5.56 -35.69 15.63
N ALA A 231 -6.30 -34.92 16.46
CA ALA A 231 -5.77 -33.73 17.12
C ALA A 231 -4.55 -34.06 17.99
N HIS A 232 -4.65 -35.10 18.82
CA HIS A 232 -3.55 -35.52 19.68
C HIS A 232 -2.29 -35.93 18.89
N ARG A 233 -2.46 -36.71 17.81
CA ARG A 233 -1.35 -37.11 16.91
C ARG A 233 -0.69 -35.88 16.27
N THR A 234 -1.48 -34.91 15.78
CA THR A 234 -0.93 -33.67 15.21
C THR A 234 -0.15 -32.83 16.23
N ASP A 235 -0.58 -32.81 17.48
CA ASP A 235 0.11 -32.05 18.52
C ASP A 235 1.42 -32.75 18.92
N GLN A 236 1.39 -34.07 19.13
CA GLN A 236 2.57 -34.87 19.45
C GLN A 236 3.69 -34.74 18.40
N GLN A 237 3.38 -34.84 17.11
CA GLN A 237 4.40 -34.68 16.05
C GLN A 237 4.97 -33.26 15.95
N ARG A 238 4.26 -32.25 16.47
CA ARG A 238 4.74 -30.85 16.48
C ARG A 238 5.55 -30.51 17.72
N THR A 239 5.38 -31.26 18.81
CA THR A 239 6.10 -31.06 20.09
C THR A 239 7.17 -32.11 20.40
N ALA A 240 7.25 -33.20 19.64
CA ALA A 240 8.32 -34.19 19.80
C ALA A 240 9.69 -33.51 19.61
N ARG A 241 10.52 -33.53 20.65
CA ARG A 241 11.92 -33.12 20.63
C ARG A 241 12.79 -34.21 20.04
#